data_AF-A0A9X0DA02-F1
#
_entry.id   AF-A0A9X0DA02-F1
#
_cell.length_a   1.000
_cell.length_b   1.000
_cell.length_c   1.000
_cell.angle_alpha   90.00
_cell.angle_beta   90.00
_cell.angle_gamma   90.00
#
_symmetry.space_group_name_H-M   'P 1'
#
loop_
_entity.id
_entity.type
_entity.pdbx_description
1 polymer ?
#
loop_
_entity_poly.entity_id
_entity_poly.type
_entity_poly.pdbx_seq_one_letter_code
_entity_poly.pdbx_strand_id
1 'polypeptide(L)'
;MDEKRCWKSQNPYSSYDKYGTSGHCKTKKGLSGGLSENDSVFVYIKDDQGKWQQKGCYVNKAPVLALPASFDNNVDKIQGNDNVFNHCADKAKSFGYKMFGADDKNCWGGDDAENTFDRYGESTECSVSKSGNGSGQEINGDMFVYRYEE
;
A
#
# COMPACT_ATOMS: atom_id res chain seq x y z
N MET A 1 20.91 11.04 13.04
CA MET A 1 21.90 10.39 13.92
C MET A 1 23.28 10.95 13.64
N ASP A 2 24.09 11.08 14.68
CA ASP A 2 25.54 11.32 14.56
C ASP A 2 26.30 10.07 15.04
N GLU A 3 27.63 10.08 14.99
CA GLU A 3 28.47 8.94 15.38
C GLU A 3 28.41 8.60 16.88
N LYS A 4 27.76 9.43 17.71
CA LYS A 4 27.64 9.26 19.17
C LYS A 4 26.20 9.11 19.65
N ARG A 5 25.20 9.58 18.89
CA ARG A 5 23.81 9.80 19.33
C ARG A 5 22.79 9.51 18.24
N CYS A 6 21.68 8.89 18.68
CA CYS A 6 20.44 8.80 17.91
C CYS A 6 19.50 9.93 18.31
N TRP A 7 18.93 10.61 17.32
CA TRP A 7 18.05 11.76 17.50
C TRP A 7 16.66 11.43 16.96
N LYS A 8 15.61 11.87 17.66
CA LYS A 8 14.22 11.81 17.22
C LYS A 8 13.56 13.18 17.39
N SER A 9 12.67 13.53 16.48
CA SER A 9 11.84 14.75 16.55
C SER A 9 10.36 14.36 16.56
N GLN A 10 9.51 15.18 17.19
CA GLN A 10 8.05 15.02 17.10
C GLN A 10 7.51 15.46 15.73
N ASN A 11 8.24 16.32 15.01
CA ASN A 11 7.89 16.76 13.65
C ASN A 11 9.16 16.81 12.78
N PRO A 12 9.74 15.65 12.41
CA PRO A 12 11.01 15.59 11.70
C PRO A 12 10.89 16.28 10.33
N TYR A 13 9.81 16.06 9.59
CA TYR A 13 9.58 16.58 8.23
C TYR A 13 9.66 18.10 8.11
N SER A 14 9.34 18.84 9.17
CA SER A 14 9.40 20.31 9.16
C SER A 14 10.65 20.88 9.85
N SER A 15 11.54 20.04 10.36
CA SER A 15 12.66 20.48 11.21
C SER A 15 14.04 19.95 10.82
N TYR A 16 14.10 18.85 10.07
CA TYR A 16 15.36 18.16 9.82
C TYR A 16 16.33 18.94 8.92
N ASP A 17 15.82 19.80 8.04
CA ASP A 17 16.57 20.54 7.03
C ASP A 17 16.64 22.06 7.32
N LYS A 18 16.19 22.49 8.51
CA LYS A 18 16.13 23.91 8.91
C LYS A 18 17.43 24.68 8.68
N TYR A 19 18.58 24.01 8.81
CA TYR A 19 19.91 24.60 8.65
C TYR A 19 20.63 24.17 7.35
N GLY A 20 19.92 23.49 6.45
CA GLY A 20 20.47 22.99 5.19
C GLY A 20 21.29 21.70 5.30
N THR A 21 21.93 21.32 4.20
CA THR A 21 22.72 20.09 4.08
C THR A 21 24.17 20.28 4.52
N SER A 22 24.74 19.29 5.22
CA SER A 22 26.16 19.28 5.61
C SER A 22 27.00 18.38 4.70
N GLY A 23 28.17 18.87 4.29
CA GLY A 23 29.18 18.08 3.57
C GLY A 23 30.05 17.20 4.48
N HIS A 24 29.81 17.21 5.79
CA HIS A 24 30.65 16.51 6.78
C HIS A 24 30.16 15.08 7.11
N CYS A 25 28.97 14.69 6.65
CA CYS A 25 28.45 13.34 6.83
C CYS A 25 29.34 12.30 6.14
N LYS A 26 29.53 11.15 6.77
CA LYS A 26 30.38 10.06 6.26
C LYS A 26 29.59 8.77 6.11
N THR A 27 29.88 8.01 5.07
CA THR A 27 29.33 6.67 4.84
C THR A 27 30.42 5.63 5.02
N LYS A 28 30.13 4.60 5.83
CA LYS A 28 31.02 3.45 6.03
C LYS A 28 30.21 2.17 5.97
N LYS A 29 30.58 1.26 5.07
CA LYS A 29 29.88 -0.02 4.85
C LYS A 29 28.36 0.15 4.62
N GLY A 30 27.95 1.16 3.85
CA GLY A 30 26.55 1.43 3.53
C GLY A 30 25.75 2.12 4.64
N LEU A 31 26.34 2.37 5.81
CA LEU A 31 25.73 3.14 6.89
C LEU A 31 26.30 4.56 6.89
N SER A 32 25.42 5.54 6.77
CA SER A 32 25.76 6.96 6.81
C SER A 32 25.50 7.54 8.20
N GLY A 33 26.40 8.41 8.65
CA GLY A 33 26.30 9.09 9.93
C GLY A 33 26.82 10.52 9.84
N GLY A 34 26.26 11.40 10.68
CA GLY A 34 26.81 12.73 10.89
C GLY A 34 28.03 12.70 11.83
N LEU A 35 28.66 13.85 12.00
CA LEU A 35 29.79 14.10 12.89
C LEU A 35 29.41 15.11 13.97
N SER A 36 29.49 14.68 15.23
CA SER A 36 29.14 15.45 16.42
C SER A 36 30.02 16.68 16.59
N GLU A 37 31.28 16.61 16.18
CA GLU A 37 32.23 17.73 16.20
C GLU A 37 31.87 18.84 15.20
N ASN A 38 31.05 18.52 14.19
CA ASN A 38 30.61 19.43 13.14
C ASN A 38 29.10 19.73 13.23
N ASP A 39 28.46 19.38 14.35
CA ASP A 39 27.00 19.49 14.58
C ASP A 39 26.14 18.95 13.41
N SER A 40 26.65 17.92 12.73
CA SER A 40 25.98 17.31 11.59
C SER A 40 25.30 16.01 11.99
N VAL A 41 24.14 15.75 11.38
CA VAL A 41 23.38 14.51 11.55
C VAL A 41 23.04 13.95 10.18
N PHE A 42 23.08 12.62 10.06
CA PHE A 42 22.47 11.93 8.93
C PHE A 42 21.02 11.59 9.27
N VAL A 43 20.09 11.98 8.39
CA VAL A 43 18.65 11.82 8.61
C VAL A 43 18.20 10.55 7.89
N TYR A 44 17.65 9.60 8.65
CA TYR A 44 16.94 8.46 8.11
C TYR A 44 15.45 8.74 8.24
N ILE A 45 14.74 8.76 7.11
CA ILE A 45 13.28 8.83 7.07
C ILE A 45 12.80 7.39 6.94
N LYS A 46 11.99 6.92 7.90
CA LYS A 46 11.31 5.63 7.74
C LYS A 46 10.36 5.82 6.57
N ASP A 47 10.49 4.98 5.56
CA ASP A 47 9.47 4.86 4.53
C ASP A 47 8.18 4.38 5.20
N ASP A 48 7.18 5.27 5.28
CA ASP A 48 5.84 4.98 5.78
C ASP A 48 4.92 4.44 4.68
N GLN A 49 5.44 4.29 3.46
CA GLN A 49 4.74 3.62 2.38
C GLN A 49 4.82 2.11 2.59
N GLY A 50 3.97 1.62 3.50
CA GLY A 50 3.56 0.22 3.51
C GLY A 50 3.16 -0.25 2.10
N LYS A 51 3.28 -1.56 1.87
CA LYS A 51 3.12 -2.15 0.54
C LYS A 51 1.83 -2.96 0.47
N TRP A 52 1.13 -2.85 -0.65
CA TRP A 52 0.01 -3.74 -0.95
C TRP A 52 0.54 -5.12 -1.35
N GLN A 53 0.20 -6.13 -0.56
CA GLN A 53 0.46 -7.53 -0.84
C GLN A 53 -0.74 -8.16 -1.52
N GLN A 54 -0.47 -8.93 -2.58
CA GLN A 54 -1.46 -9.75 -3.27
C GLN A 54 -1.87 -10.90 -2.33
N LYS A 55 -3.17 -11.07 -2.08
CA LYS A 55 -3.70 -12.24 -1.38
C LYS A 55 -4.21 -13.29 -2.37
N GLY A 56 -4.76 -12.86 -3.50
CA GLY A 56 -5.18 -13.75 -4.57
C GLY A 56 -6.58 -13.45 -5.08
N CYS A 57 -7.17 -14.41 -5.77
CA CYS A 57 -8.49 -14.29 -6.35
C CYS A 57 -9.54 -14.96 -5.45
N TYR A 58 -10.64 -14.27 -5.14
CA TYR A 58 -11.65 -14.73 -4.21
C TYR A 58 -13.06 -14.45 -4.72
N VAL A 59 -14.01 -15.26 -4.27
CA VAL A 59 -15.43 -15.09 -4.58
C VAL A 59 -16.03 -13.96 -3.74
N ASN A 60 -16.66 -13.00 -4.42
CA ASN A 60 -17.48 -11.92 -3.87
C ASN A 60 -18.92 -12.00 -4.38
N LYS A 61 -19.58 -13.16 -4.25
CA LYS A 61 -20.91 -13.43 -4.82
C LYS A 61 -21.81 -14.19 -3.85
N ALA A 62 -22.62 -13.47 -3.09
CA ALA A 62 -23.62 -14.03 -2.20
C ALA A 62 -24.62 -12.93 -1.78
N PRO A 63 -25.75 -13.27 -1.11
CA PRO A 63 -26.66 -12.25 -0.55
C PRO A 63 -25.96 -11.25 0.39
N VAL A 64 -24.82 -11.66 0.96
CA VAL A 64 -23.89 -10.80 1.69
C VAL A 64 -22.55 -10.92 0.99
N LEU A 65 -22.02 -9.80 0.49
CA LEU A 65 -20.70 -9.80 -0.14
C LEU A 65 -19.58 -10.08 0.88
N ALA A 66 -18.50 -10.70 0.41
CA ALA A 66 -17.28 -10.89 1.21
C ALA A 66 -16.64 -9.54 1.54
N LEU A 67 -16.55 -8.65 0.55
CA LEU A 67 -16.24 -7.23 0.72
C LEU A 67 -17.46 -6.40 0.28
N PRO A 68 -18.26 -5.86 1.23
CA PRO A 68 -19.57 -5.27 0.93
C PRO A 68 -19.56 -3.84 0.42
N ALA A 69 -18.47 -3.08 0.58
CA ALA A 69 -18.41 -1.69 0.16
C ALA A 69 -17.86 -1.58 -1.26
N SER A 70 -18.71 -1.37 -2.27
CA SER A 70 -18.25 -0.83 -3.55
C SER A 70 -17.96 0.66 -3.35
N PHE A 71 -16.68 1.02 -3.23
CA PHE A 71 -16.28 2.40 -2.93
C PHE A 71 -15.84 3.19 -4.19
N ASP A 72 -15.67 2.52 -5.33
CA ASP A 72 -15.52 3.15 -6.64
C ASP A 72 -16.00 2.17 -7.72
N ASN A 73 -16.83 2.63 -8.66
CA ASN A 73 -17.46 1.82 -9.71
C ASN A 73 -17.07 2.27 -11.14
N ASN A 74 -15.95 2.98 -11.28
CA ASN A 74 -15.45 3.46 -12.58
C ASN A 74 -14.25 2.64 -13.09
N VAL A 75 -14.16 1.37 -12.71
CA VAL A 75 -13.04 0.51 -13.14
C VAL A 75 -13.20 0.05 -14.59
N ASP A 76 -14.42 0.02 -15.12
CA ASP A 76 -14.75 -0.45 -16.47
C ASP A 76 -14.07 0.32 -17.61
N LYS A 77 -13.61 1.54 -17.33
CA LYS A 77 -12.87 2.42 -18.26
C LYS A 77 -11.36 2.27 -18.15
N ILE A 78 -10.87 1.53 -17.15
CA ILE A 78 -9.45 1.39 -16.85
C ILE A 78 -8.90 0.17 -17.59
N GLN A 79 -7.85 0.38 -18.37
CA GLN A 79 -7.24 -0.70 -19.16
C GLN A 79 -6.06 -1.32 -18.41
N GLY A 80 -6.16 -2.62 -18.16
CA GLY A 80 -5.09 -3.46 -17.64
C GLY A 80 -4.98 -3.49 -16.12
N ASN A 81 -4.65 -4.66 -15.59
CA ASN A 81 -4.74 -4.96 -14.14
C ASN A 81 -3.79 -4.11 -13.30
N ASP A 82 -2.65 -3.69 -13.85
CA ASP A 82 -1.74 -2.77 -13.15
C ASP A 82 -2.39 -1.40 -12.90
N ASN A 83 -3.14 -0.89 -13.87
CA ASN A 83 -3.83 0.39 -13.73
C ASN A 83 -5.06 0.26 -12.82
N VAL A 84 -5.77 -0.86 -12.90
CA VAL A 84 -6.87 -1.19 -11.97
C VAL A 84 -6.35 -1.26 -10.54
N PHE A 85 -5.24 -1.97 -10.31
CA PHE A 85 -4.58 -2.04 -9.01
C PHE A 85 -4.22 -0.65 -8.50
N ASN A 86 -3.51 0.17 -9.29
CA ASN A 86 -3.09 1.51 -8.86
C ASN A 86 -4.30 2.38 -8.48
N HIS A 87 -5.34 2.38 -9.31
CA HIS A 87 -6.58 3.14 -9.04
C HIS A 87 -7.26 2.68 -7.76
N CYS A 88 -7.52 1.39 -7.60
CA CYS A 88 -8.18 0.86 -6.42
C CYS A 88 -7.32 1.00 -5.16
N ALA A 89 -6.00 0.86 -5.27
CA ALA A 89 -5.05 1.05 -4.17
C ALA A 89 -5.05 2.50 -3.66
N ASP A 90 -5.05 3.48 -4.56
CA ASP A 90 -5.08 4.91 -4.20
C ASP A 90 -6.42 5.28 -3.56
N LYS A 91 -7.52 4.75 -4.12
CA LYS A 91 -8.86 4.91 -3.54
C LYS A 91 -8.94 4.27 -2.16
N ALA A 92 -8.53 3.01 -2.01
CA ALA A 92 -8.52 2.30 -0.73
C ALA A 92 -7.76 3.07 0.35
N LYS A 93 -6.57 3.60 0.02
CA LYS A 93 -5.81 4.50 0.90
C LYS A 93 -6.61 5.75 1.30
N SER A 94 -7.25 6.42 0.33
CA SER A 94 -8.04 7.63 0.60
C SER A 94 -9.27 7.37 1.48
N PHE A 95 -9.83 6.15 1.42
CA PHE A 95 -10.93 5.70 2.27
C PHE A 95 -10.45 5.06 3.59
N GLY A 96 -9.14 4.92 3.80
CA GLY A 96 -8.57 4.34 5.02
C GLY A 96 -8.67 2.81 5.10
N TYR A 97 -8.95 2.12 3.99
CA TYR A 97 -8.99 0.65 3.97
C TYR A 97 -7.58 0.07 4.02
N LYS A 98 -7.38 -0.96 4.85
CA LYS A 98 -6.17 -1.79 4.87
C LYS A 98 -6.28 -3.03 3.98
N MET A 99 -7.45 -3.28 3.39
CA MET A 99 -7.70 -4.40 2.50
C MET A 99 -8.72 -3.99 1.45
N PHE A 100 -8.50 -4.35 0.20
CA PHE A 100 -9.44 -4.11 -0.89
C PHE A 100 -9.47 -5.26 -1.89
N GLY A 101 -10.58 -5.40 -2.60
CA GLY A 101 -10.74 -6.25 -3.77
C GLY A 101 -10.90 -5.41 -5.03
N ALA A 102 -10.52 -5.95 -6.19
CA ALA A 102 -10.75 -5.32 -7.49
C ALA A 102 -11.37 -6.30 -8.48
N ASP A 103 -12.42 -5.87 -9.18
CA ASP A 103 -12.95 -6.53 -10.37
C ASP A 103 -12.94 -5.56 -11.58
N ASP A 104 -13.47 -6.00 -12.72
CA ASP A 104 -13.50 -5.21 -13.96
C ASP A 104 -14.51 -4.04 -13.95
N LYS A 105 -15.24 -3.83 -12.85
CA LYS A 105 -16.25 -2.78 -12.67
C LYS A 105 -16.04 -1.94 -11.39
N ASN A 106 -15.54 -2.54 -10.32
CA ASN A 106 -15.57 -2.00 -8.97
C ASN A 106 -14.26 -2.20 -8.20
N CYS A 107 -14.01 -1.26 -7.30
CA CYS A 107 -13.13 -1.44 -6.15
C CYS A 107 -13.99 -1.77 -4.91
N TRP A 108 -13.65 -2.86 -4.24
CA TRP A 108 -14.37 -3.40 -3.10
C TRP A 108 -13.59 -3.23 -1.80
N GLY A 109 -14.28 -2.93 -0.71
CA GLY A 109 -13.72 -2.84 0.63
C GLY A 109 -14.73 -3.24 1.69
N GLY A 110 -14.41 -2.93 2.94
CA GLY A 110 -15.28 -3.18 4.08
C GLY A 110 -14.52 -3.08 5.39
N ASP A 111 -15.22 -2.71 6.46
CA ASP A 111 -14.60 -2.49 7.77
C ASP A 111 -14.03 -3.80 8.37
N ASP A 112 -14.65 -4.94 8.05
CA ASP A 112 -14.26 -6.28 8.53
C ASP A 112 -13.53 -7.11 7.47
N ALA A 113 -12.96 -6.44 6.45
CA ALA A 113 -12.37 -7.10 5.28
C ALA A 113 -11.34 -8.19 5.63
N GLU A 114 -10.55 -7.99 6.69
CA GLU A 114 -9.54 -8.97 7.13
C GLU A 114 -10.13 -10.32 7.55
N ASN A 115 -11.40 -10.35 7.97
CA ASN A 115 -12.08 -11.56 8.42
C ASN A 115 -13.08 -12.12 7.41
N THR A 116 -13.43 -11.36 6.36
CA THR A 116 -14.54 -11.71 5.47
C THR A 116 -14.14 -11.94 4.02
N PHE A 117 -12.96 -11.49 3.58
CA PHE A 117 -12.58 -11.53 2.16
C PHE A 117 -12.55 -12.94 1.55
N ASP A 118 -12.23 -13.96 2.34
CA ASP A 118 -12.05 -15.35 1.91
C ASP A 118 -13.23 -16.26 2.29
N ARG A 119 -14.31 -15.70 2.86
CA ARG A 119 -15.42 -16.48 3.43
C ARG A 119 -16.13 -17.42 2.44
N TYR A 120 -16.00 -17.16 1.14
CA TYR A 120 -16.57 -17.97 0.06
C TYR A 120 -15.52 -18.76 -0.73
N GLY A 121 -14.26 -18.69 -0.29
CA GLY A 121 -13.14 -19.39 -0.90
C GLY A 121 -12.50 -18.65 -2.07
N GLU A 122 -11.40 -19.24 -2.54
CA GLU A 122 -10.64 -18.78 -3.69
C GLU A 122 -11.43 -19.00 -5.00
N SER A 123 -11.20 -18.12 -5.97
CA SER A 123 -11.67 -18.25 -7.35
C SER A 123 -10.47 -18.42 -8.29
N THR A 124 -10.69 -19.04 -9.45
CA THR A 124 -9.68 -19.20 -10.50
C THR A 124 -9.90 -18.27 -11.69
N GLU A 125 -10.93 -17.42 -11.63
CA GLU A 125 -11.42 -16.66 -12.78
C GLU A 125 -10.82 -15.25 -12.91
N CYS A 126 -10.03 -14.80 -11.92
CA CYS A 126 -9.35 -13.52 -12.02
C CYS A 126 -8.26 -13.54 -13.09
N SER A 127 -8.19 -12.45 -13.85
CA SER A 127 -7.07 -12.20 -14.74
C SER A 127 -5.88 -11.65 -13.94
N VAL A 128 -4.65 -11.95 -14.35
CA VAL A 128 -3.41 -11.48 -13.69
C VAL A 128 -2.40 -11.00 -14.73
N SER A 129 -1.80 -9.84 -14.46
CA SER A 129 -0.75 -9.23 -15.28
C SER A 129 0.64 -9.81 -14.96
N LYS A 130 1.66 -9.41 -15.72
CA LYS A 130 3.05 -9.88 -15.50
C LYS A 130 3.64 -9.46 -14.15
N SER A 131 3.12 -8.39 -13.54
CA SER A 131 3.54 -7.91 -12.22
C SER A 131 2.90 -8.71 -11.07
N GLY A 132 1.95 -9.61 -11.38
CA GLY A 132 1.12 -10.31 -10.40
C GLY A 132 -0.15 -9.55 -10.01
N ASN A 133 -0.37 -8.32 -10.49
CA ASN A 133 -1.61 -7.60 -10.22
C ASN A 133 -2.77 -8.20 -11.00
N GLY A 134 -3.91 -8.41 -10.33
CA GLY A 134 -5.08 -9.03 -10.92
C GLY A 134 -6.36 -8.24 -10.72
N SER A 135 -7.39 -8.68 -11.43
CA SER A 135 -8.77 -8.24 -11.29
C SER A 135 -9.71 -9.42 -11.54
N GLY A 136 -10.76 -9.52 -10.75
CA GLY A 136 -11.86 -10.46 -11.01
C GLY A 136 -12.81 -9.96 -12.10
N GLN A 137 -13.86 -10.74 -12.35
CA GLN A 137 -14.97 -10.38 -13.23
C GLN A 137 -16.24 -10.24 -12.39
N GLU A 138 -16.87 -9.06 -12.45
CA GLU A 138 -18.08 -8.75 -11.67
C GLU A 138 -19.21 -9.75 -11.97
N ILE A 139 -19.36 -10.17 -13.24
CA ILE A 139 -20.40 -11.10 -13.67
C ILE A 139 -20.27 -12.49 -13.01
N ASN A 140 -19.03 -12.93 -12.77
CA ASN A 140 -18.74 -14.16 -12.06
C ASN A 140 -18.73 -13.93 -10.54
N GLY A 141 -18.65 -12.66 -10.13
CA GLY A 141 -18.58 -12.18 -8.77
C GLY A 141 -17.28 -12.64 -8.13
N ASP A 142 -16.17 -12.43 -8.83
CA ASP A 142 -14.82 -12.62 -8.32
C ASP A 142 -14.15 -11.25 -8.15
N MET A 143 -13.21 -11.19 -7.22
CA MET A 143 -12.34 -10.04 -7.03
C MET A 143 -10.93 -10.49 -6.72
N PHE A 144 -9.95 -9.71 -7.15
CA PHE A 144 -8.56 -9.91 -6.74
C PHE A 144 -8.27 -9.06 -5.50
N VAL A 145 -7.81 -9.69 -4.42
CA VAL A 145 -7.72 -9.09 -3.10
C VAL A 145 -6.28 -8.71 -2.74
N TYR A 146 -6.15 -7.54 -2.12
CA TYR A 146 -4.89 -6.95 -1.69
C TYR A 146 -4.97 -6.52 -0.23
N ARG A 147 -3.88 -6.69 0.52
CA ARG A 147 -3.74 -6.22 1.92
C ARG A 147 -2.57 -5.26 2.05
N TYR A 148 -2.76 -4.17 2.76
CA TYR A 148 -1.70 -3.23 3.09
C TYR A 148 -0.87 -3.75 4.26
N GLU A 149 0.45 -3.78 4.11
CA GLU A 149 1.40 -4.17 5.16
C GLU A 149 2.36 -3.01 5.44
N GLU A 150 2.37 -2.53 6.70
CA GLU A 150 3.17 -1.41 7.24
C GLU A 150 4.61 -1.75 7.63
#